data_AF-B4L7S5-F1
#
_entry.id   AF-B4L7S5-F1
#
_cell.length_a   1.000
_cell.length_b   1.000
_cell.length_c   1.000
_cell.angle_alpha   90.00
_cell.angle_beta   90.00
_cell.angle_gamma   90.00
#
_symmetry.space_group_name_H-M   'P 1'
#
loop_
_entity.id
_entity.type
_entity.pdbx_description
1 polymer ?
#
loop_
_entity_poly.entity_id
_entity_poly.type
_entity_poly.pdbx_seq_one_letter_code
_entity_poly.pdbx_strand_id
1 'polypeptide(L)'
;MSTRRQAITLYRNLLRESEKLPSYNFRMYAMRKIRDTFRANKMINDFKEIDRQVANAKESLELIRRQVIIGHLYTTDKLVIEQKKTLRPSDD
;
A
#
# COMPACT_ATOMS: atom_id res chain seq x y z
N MET A 1 -2.86 3.55 -24.21
CA MET A 1 -3.72 3.43 -23.00
C MET A 1 -3.83 4.81 -22.35
N SER A 2 -5.01 5.26 -21.94
CA SER A 2 -5.17 6.57 -21.24
C SER A 2 -4.40 6.60 -19.91
N THR A 3 -3.71 7.72 -19.62
CA THR A 3 -2.95 7.98 -18.39
C THR A 3 -3.78 7.71 -17.13
N ARG A 4 -5.07 8.04 -17.15
CA ARG A 4 -6.02 7.75 -16.05
C ARG A 4 -6.14 6.26 -15.76
N ARG A 5 -6.25 5.43 -16.80
CA ARG A 5 -6.37 3.97 -16.64
C ARG A 5 -5.08 3.39 -16.05
N GLN A 6 -3.93 3.87 -16.51
CA GLN A 6 -2.63 3.45 -15.98
C GLN A 6 -2.48 3.82 -14.50
N ALA A 7 -2.83 5.05 -14.11
CA ALA A 7 -2.80 5.50 -12.73
C ALA A 7 -3.70 4.65 -11.81
N ILE A 8 -4.93 4.34 -12.25
CA ILE A 8 -5.86 3.49 -11.48
C ILE A 8 -5.33 2.06 -11.32
N THR A 9 -4.79 1.47 -12.39
CA THR A 9 -4.18 0.14 -12.31
C THR A 9 -2.99 0.14 -11.35
N LEU A 10 -2.11 1.14 -11.44
CA LEU A 10 -0.95 1.27 -10.57
C LEU A 10 -1.33 1.45 -9.10
N TYR A 11 -2.33 2.30 -8.82
CA TYR A 11 -2.90 2.46 -7.49
C TYR A 11 -3.40 1.14 -6.88
N ARG A 12 -4.17 0.36 -7.66
CA ARG A 12 -4.68 -0.94 -7.22
C ARG A 12 -3.55 -1.93 -6.96
N ASN A 13 -2.53 -1.95 -7.81
CA ASN A 13 -1.37 -2.83 -7.64
C ASN A 13 -0.59 -2.46 -6.38
N LEU A 14 -0.33 -1.18 -6.14
CA LEU A 14 0.35 -0.69 -4.94
C LEU A 14 -0.40 -1.08 -3.66
N LEU A 15 -1.73 -0.93 -3.63
CA LEU A 15 -2.53 -1.33 -2.47
C LEU A 15 -2.49 -2.85 -2.24
N ARG A 16 -2.63 -3.65 -3.30
CA ARG A 16 -2.59 -5.11 -3.22
C ARG A 16 -1.25 -5.64 -2.77
N GLU A 17 -0.15 -5.08 -3.26
CA GLU A 17 1.19 -5.50 -2.80
C GLU A 17 1.44 -5.04 -1.36
N SER A 18 0.98 -3.85 -0.98
CA SER A 18 1.14 -3.35 0.40
C SER A 18 0.40 -4.21 1.43
N GLU A 19 -0.76 -4.75 1.06
CA GLU A 19 -1.55 -5.64 1.93
C GLU A 19 -0.80 -6.92 2.28
N LYS A 20 0.11 -7.38 1.41
CA LYS A 20 0.93 -8.57 1.65
C LYS A 20 2.07 -8.34 2.64
N LEU A 21 2.35 -7.11 3.06
CA LEU A 21 3.41 -6.87 4.05
C LEU A 21 3.03 -7.53 5.38
N PRO A 22 3.88 -8.39 5.97
CA PRO A 22 3.53 -9.09 7.21
C PRO A 22 3.52 -8.16 8.42
N SER A 23 4.45 -7.19 8.47
CA SER A 23 4.50 -6.17 9.53
C SER A 23 3.29 -5.24 9.46
N TYR A 24 2.51 -5.20 10.55
CA TYR A 24 1.35 -4.32 10.69
C TYR A 24 1.68 -2.86 10.41
N ASN A 25 2.73 -2.35 11.05
CA ASN A 25 3.10 -0.93 10.96
C ASN A 25 3.42 -0.54 9.52
N PHE A 26 4.18 -1.37 8.81
CA PHE A 26 4.54 -1.12 7.42
C PHE A 26 3.34 -1.28 6.47
N ARG A 27 2.51 -2.31 6.66
CA ARG A 27 1.27 -2.50 5.90
C ARG A 27 0.35 -1.28 6.02
N MET A 28 0.07 -0.86 7.25
CA MET A 28 -0.82 0.28 7.52
C MET A 28 -0.24 1.61 7.01
N TYR A 29 1.06 1.85 7.22
CA TYR A 29 1.74 3.03 6.71
C TYR A 29 1.69 3.09 5.18
N ALA A 30 2.08 2.01 4.49
CA ALA A 30 2.12 1.96 3.04
C ALA A 30 0.73 2.21 2.44
N MET A 31 -0.30 1.50 2.94
CA MET A 31 -1.67 1.70 2.48
C MET A 31 -2.16 3.15 2.66
N ARG A 32 -1.87 3.78 3.81
CA ARG A 32 -2.21 5.19 4.05
C ARG A 32 -1.46 6.11 3.09
N LYS A 33 -0.13 5.97 3.01
CA LYS A 33 0.71 6.81 2.15
C LYS A 33 0.31 6.74 0.69
N ILE A 34 -0.02 5.55 0.18
CA ILE A 34 -0.51 5.36 -1.19
C ILE A 34 -1.83 6.12 -1.40
N ARG A 35 -2.80 5.97 -0.49
CA ARG A 35 -4.09 6.67 -0.57
C ARG A 35 -3.90 8.19 -0.57
N ASP A 36 -3.10 8.70 0.35
CA ASP A 36 -2.90 10.14 0.51
C ASP A 36 -2.17 10.73 -0.69
N THR A 37 -1.13 10.06 -1.18
CA THR A 37 -0.35 10.53 -2.34
C THR A 37 -1.20 10.59 -3.60
N PHE A 38 -1.99 9.54 -3.89
CA PHE A 38 -2.87 9.53 -5.06
C PHE A 38 -4.02 10.54 -4.95
N ARG A 39 -4.51 10.83 -3.74
CA ARG A 39 -5.52 11.86 -3.51
C ARG A 39 -4.95 13.26 -3.69
N ALA A 40 -3.77 13.53 -3.13
CA ALA A 40 -3.09 14.82 -3.27
C ALA A 40 -2.77 15.14 -4.74
N ASN A 41 -2.38 14.12 -5.52
CA ASN A 41 -2.01 14.29 -6.92
C ASN A 41 -3.21 14.25 -7.89
N LYS A 42 -4.47 14.17 -7.41
CA LYS A 42 -5.66 14.00 -8.25
C LYS A 42 -5.89 15.16 -9.23
N MET A 43 -5.49 16.38 -8.87
CA MET A 43 -5.75 17.60 -9.64
C MET A 43 -4.51 18.12 -10.41
N ILE A 44 -3.44 17.32 -10.49
CA ILE A 44 -2.28 17.68 -11.31
C ILE A 44 -2.71 17.65 -12.78
N ASN A 45 -2.50 18.76 -13.49
CA ASN A 45 -2.80 18.90 -14.92
C ASN A 45 -1.53 18.99 -15.78
N ASP A 46 -0.35 19.17 -15.17
CA ASP A 46 0.92 19.15 -15.89
C ASP A 46 1.31 17.70 -16.24
N PHE A 47 1.33 17.39 -17.53
CA PHE A 47 1.69 16.08 -18.05
C PHE A 47 3.10 15.63 -17.60
N LYS A 48 4.08 16.54 -17.52
CA LYS A 48 5.44 16.18 -17.10
C LYS A 48 5.47 15.71 -15.65
N GLU A 49 4.74 16.42 -14.78
CA GLU A 49 4.64 16.03 -13.38
C GLU A 49 3.83 14.74 -13.21
N ILE A 50 2.77 14.52 -13.99
CA ILE A 50 2.05 13.24 -13.99
C ILE A 50 2.99 12.09 -14.34
N ASP A 51 3.78 12.21 -15.40
CA ASP A 51 4.70 11.17 -15.83
C ASP A 51 5.76 10.88 -14.77
N ARG A 52 6.29 11.92 -14.12
CA ARG A 52 7.21 11.79 -12.99
C ARG A 52 6.58 11.03 -11.83
N GLN A 53 5.36 11.39 -11.43
CA GLN A 53 4.66 10.73 -10.33
C GLN A 53 4.32 9.27 -10.66
N VAL A 54 3.97 8.98 -11.91
CA VAL A 54 3.75 7.60 -12.39
C VAL A 54 5.05 6.80 -12.36
N ALA A 55 6.18 7.37 -12.75
CA ALA A 55 7.49 6.72 -12.67
C ALA A 55 7.86 6.38 -11.21
N ASN A 56 7.73 7.35 -10.30
CA ASN A 56 7.97 7.16 -8.86
C ASN A 56 7.07 6.06 -8.27
N ALA A 57 5.80 6.02 -8.69
CA ALA A 57 4.86 5.02 -8.22
C ALA A 57 5.19 3.60 -8.74
N LYS A 58 5.76 3.48 -9.95
CA LYS A 58 6.28 2.20 -10.46
C LYS A 58 7.49 1.73 -9.67
N GLU A 59 8.44 2.61 -9.40
CA GLU A 59 9.60 2.29 -8.56
C GLU A 59 9.17 1.85 -7.14
N SER A 60 8.21 2.59 -6.55
CA SER A 60 7.63 2.25 -5.25
C SER A 60 6.97 0.87 -5.25
N LEU A 61 6.33 0.46 -6.36
CA LEU A 61 5.74 -0.87 -6.49
C LEU A 61 6.79 -1.97 -6.41
N GLU A 62 7.91 -1.82 -7.14
CA GLU A 62 9.01 -2.79 -7.08
C GLU A 62 9.72 -2.79 -5.72
N LEU A 63 9.80 -1.63 -5.05
CA LEU A 63 10.27 -1.55 -3.67
C LEU A 63 9.37 -2.34 -2.74
N ILE A 64 8.05 -2.12 -2.78
CA ILE A 64 7.09 -2.82 -1.92
C ILE A 64 7.16 -4.33 -2.16
N ARG A 65 7.25 -4.79 -3.42
CA ARG A 65 7.41 -6.23 -3.72
C ARG A 65 8.64 -6.84 -3.06
N ARG A 66 9.80 -6.17 -3.13
CA ARG A 66 11.03 -6.61 -2.44
C ARG A 66 10.84 -6.63 -0.93
N GLN A 67 10.22 -5.61 -0.36
CA GLN A 67 9.95 -5.53 1.08
C GLN A 67 8.96 -6.60 1.55
N VAL A 68 7.98 -6.98 0.73
CA VAL A 68 7.09 -8.11 1.00
C VAL A 68 7.89 -9.40 1.10
N ILE A 69 8.80 -9.67 0.16
CA ILE A 69 9.63 -10.88 0.18
C ILE A 69 10.52 -10.90 1.45
N ILE A 70 11.27 -9.83 1.70
CA ILE A 70 12.15 -9.71 2.87
C ILE A 70 11.36 -9.83 4.17
N GLY A 71 10.20 -9.19 4.25
CA GLY A 71 9.34 -9.24 5.43
C GLY A 71 8.85 -10.65 5.75
N HIS A 72 8.59 -11.48 4.74
CA HIS A 72 8.21 -12.88 4.96
C HIS A 72 9.41 -13.76 5.33
N LEU A 73 10.60 -13.48 4.79
CA LEU A 73 11.83 -14.20 5.17
C LEU A 73 12.22 -13.96 6.63
N TYR A 74 11.96 -12.76 7.14
CA TYR A 74 12.29 -12.33 8.51
C TYR A 74 11.05 -11.87 9.27
N THR A 75 9.97 -12.66 9.21
CA THR A 75 8.74 -12.32 9.93
C THR A 75 8.90 -12.49 11.43
N THR A 76 8.16 -11.70 12.20
CA THR A 76 8.04 -11.80 13.65
C THR A 76 6.61 -12.13 14.05
N ASP A 77 6.39 -12.35 15.34
CA ASP A 77 5.04 -12.45 15.89
C ASP A 77 4.22 -11.20 15.64
N LYS A 78 2.91 -11.39 15.50
CA LYS A 78 1.94 -10.31 15.31
C LYS A 78 1.80 -9.47 16.57
N LEU A 79 1.47 -8.19 16.39
CA LEU A 79 1.21 -7.29 17.52
C LEU A 79 -0.06 -7.69 18.26
N VAL A 80 -0.16 -7.34 19.56
CA VAL A 80 -1.36 -7.57 20.39
C VAL A 80 -2.62 -6.99 19.75
N ILE A 81 -2.50 -5.82 19.12
CA ILE A 81 -3.62 -5.14 18.42
C ILE A 81 -4.11 -5.85 17.15
N GLU A 82 -3.36 -6.82 16.63
CA GLU A 82 -3.76 -7.63 15.49
C GLU A 82 -4.62 -8.83 15.89
N GLN A 83 -4.66 -9.17 17.18
CA GLN A 83 -5.50 -10.23 17.70
C GLN A 83 -6.95 -9.76 17.73
N LYS A 84 -7.79 -10.32 16.86
CA LYS A 84 -9.24 -10.13 17.00
C LYS A 84 -9.69 -10.83 18.27
N LYS A 85 -10.21 -10.09 19.26
CA LYS A 85 -11.05 -10.69 20.30
C LYS A 85 -12.25 -11.32 19.60
N THR A 86 -12.32 -12.64 19.57
CA THR A 86 -13.61 -13.32 19.47
C THR A 86 -14.33 -13.01 20.77
N LEU A 87 -15.22 -12.00 20.75
CA LEU A 87 -16.15 -11.78 21.84
C LEU A 87 -16.91 -13.10 22.03
N ARG A 88 -16.71 -13.75 23.18
CA ARG A 88 -17.53 -14.91 23.53
C ARG A 88 -18.91 -14.35 23.90
N PRO A 89 -20.03 -14.99 23.49
CA PRO A 89 -21.39 -14.49 23.77
C PRO A 89 -21.78 -14.33 25.24
N SER A 90 -20.86 -14.54 26.20
CA SER A 90 -21.10 -14.61 27.63
C SER A 90 -20.44 -13.48 28.43
N ASP A 91 -19.90 -12.46 27.77
CA ASP A 91 -19.20 -11.34 28.43
C ASP A 91 -20.10 -10.08 28.62
N ASP A 92 -21.43 -10.24 28.47
CA ASP A 92 -22.47 -9.24 28.82
C ASP A 92 -23.21 -9.63 30.10
#